data_AF-A0A672Y5B7-F1
#
_entry.id   AF-A0A672Y5B7-F1
#
_cell.length_a   1.000
_cell.length_b   1.000
_cell.length_c   1.000
_cell.angle_alpha   90.00
_cell.angle_beta   90.00
_cell.angle_gamma   90.00
#
_symmetry.space_group_name_H-M   'P 1'
#
loop_
_entity.id
_entity.type
_entity.pdbx_description
1 polymer ?
#
loop_
_entity_poly.entity_id
_entity_poly.type
_entity_poly.pdbx_seq_one_letter_code
_entity_poly.pdbx_strand_id
1 'polypeptide(L)'
;MEETEQPAGGRYFVGRKDELIEAKRSFRTLEDRDIVIIYHQGVFHAIDSYCYHAGGILANGDIEELDGKLCIICPNHKYKISLAKGEGLYRGVDPREEQRVPRWYSKGVKQRVHTVTETDGDVYVQLSEERGWIESDYYQGEQGKVNRAKAEEAEKKALEKKASEKKALEKKA
;
A
#
# COMPACT_ATOMS: atom_id res chain seq x y z
N MET A 1 -6.75 1.79 31.73
CA MET A 1 -6.88 0.92 30.56
C MET A 1 -8.30 1.11 30.08
N GLU A 2 -8.50 2.00 29.11
CA GLU A 2 -9.81 2.15 28.45
C GLU A 2 -9.72 1.39 27.13
N GLU A 3 -10.30 0.19 27.12
CA GLU A 3 -10.75 -0.43 25.88
C GLU A 3 -11.97 0.37 25.41
N THR A 4 -11.75 1.28 24.47
CA THR A 4 -12.86 1.87 23.72
C THR A 4 -13.33 0.84 22.70
N GLU A 5 -14.41 0.13 23.02
CA GLU A 5 -15.17 -0.63 22.03
C GLU A 5 -15.64 0.34 20.93
N GLN A 6 -15.10 0.18 19.72
CA GLN A 6 -15.49 0.97 18.55
C GLN A 6 -16.63 0.24 17.81
N PRO A 7 -17.69 0.95 17.39
CA PRO A 7 -18.83 0.34 16.75
C PRO A 7 -18.47 -0.19 15.35
N ALA A 8 -19.03 -1.34 14.98
CA ALA A 8 -18.90 -1.91 13.64
C ALA A 8 -19.37 -0.91 12.58
N GLY A 9 -18.47 -0.50 11.68
CA GLY A 9 -18.70 0.55 10.67
C GLY A 9 -18.33 1.98 11.10
N GLY A 10 -17.65 2.13 12.25
CA GLY A 10 -17.23 3.41 12.80
C GLY A 10 -16.00 4.04 12.15
N ARG A 11 -15.72 5.28 12.55
CA ARG A 11 -14.45 5.98 12.26
C ARG A 11 -13.43 5.60 13.33
N TYR A 12 -12.34 4.95 12.94
CA TYR A 12 -11.25 4.55 13.82
C TYR A 12 -10.27 5.71 13.97
N PHE A 13 -9.97 6.11 15.21
CA PHE A 13 -8.89 7.07 15.47
C PHE A 13 -7.55 6.45 15.10
N VAL A 14 -6.75 7.14 14.28
CA VAL A 14 -5.46 6.62 13.80
C VAL A 14 -4.24 7.44 14.24
N GLY A 15 -4.45 8.60 14.85
CA GLY A 15 -3.40 9.43 15.43
C GLY A 15 -3.67 10.92 15.27
N ARG A 16 -2.79 11.72 15.88
CA ARG A 16 -2.81 13.18 15.70
C ARG A 16 -2.29 13.57 14.33
N LYS A 17 -2.85 14.65 13.79
CA LYS A 17 -2.54 15.13 12.44
C LYS A 17 -1.08 15.50 12.27
N ASP A 18 -0.51 16.24 13.21
CA ASP A 18 0.89 16.68 13.19
C ASP A 18 1.86 15.48 13.21
N GLU A 19 1.63 14.52 14.10
CA GLU A 19 2.43 13.29 14.18
C GLU A 19 2.38 12.47 12.89
N LEU A 20 1.19 12.32 12.29
CA LEU A 20 1.03 11.58 11.03
C LEU A 20 1.62 12.30 9.82
N ILE A 21 1.57 13.64 9.82
CA ILE A 21 2.24 14.48 8.80
C ILE A 21 3.76 14.30 8.90
N GLU A 22 4.32 14.36 10.10
CA GLU A 22 5.75 14.19 10.35
C GLU A 22 6.22 12.79 9.92
N ALA A 23 5.46 11.76 10.31
CA ALA A 23 5.75 10.39 9.92
C ALA A 23 5.64 10.17 8.40
N LYS A 24 4.85 10.98 7.69
CA LYS A 24 4.43 10.86 6.27
C LYS A 24 3.69 9.57 5.91
N ARG A 25 3.98 8.46 6.59
CA ARG A 25 3.40 7.14 6.39
C ARG A 25 3.25 6.46 7.73
N SER A 26 2.10 5.84 7.96
CA SER A 26 1.81 5.19 9.23
C SER A 26 0.95 3.95 9.01
N PHE A 27 1.36 2.85 9.63
CA PHE A 27 0.66 1.57 9.57
C PHE A 27 -0.35 1.45 10.70
N ARG A 28 -1.53 0.88 10.42
CA ARG A 28 -2.54 0.54 11.43
C ARG A 28 -3.23 -0.79 11.05
N THR A 29 -3.64 -1.53 12.06
CA THR A 29 -4.53 -2.69 11.91
C THR A 29 -5.89 -2.30 12.49
N LEU A 30 -6.94 -2.34 11.66
CA LEU A 30 -8.32 -2.00 12.02
C LEU A 30 -9.22 -3.18 11.66
N GLU A 31 -9.94 -3.76 12.62
CA GLU A 31 -10.80 -4.95 12.40
C GLU A 31 -10.12 -6.06 11.57
N ASP A 32 -8.89 -6.44 11.98
CA ASP A 32 -8.03 -7.42 11.28
C ASP A 32 -7.58 -7.05 9.87
N ARG A 33 -7.78 -5.80 9.46
CA ARG A 33 -7.34 -5.25 8.18
C ARG A 33 -6.15 -4.32 8.36
N ASP A 34 -5.07 -4.64 7.68
CA ASP A 34 -3.82 -3.89 7.74
C ASP A 34 -3.80 -2.79 6.68
N ILE A 35 -3.75 -1.54 7.13
CA ILE A 35 -3.78 -0.35 6.27
C ILE A 35 -2.51 0.49 6.41
N VAL A 36 -2.21 1.25 5.36
CA VAL A 36 -1.20 2.31 5.41
C VAL A 36 -1.89 3.65 5.17
N ILE A 37 -1.66 4.58 6.09
CA ILE A 37 -2.05 5.98 6.00
C ILE A 37 -0.86 6.73 5.44
N ILE A 38 -1.07 7.53 4.41
CA ILE A 38 -0.04 8.24 3.67
C ILE A 38 -0.43 9.71 3.60
N TYR A 39 0.44 10.59 4.08
CA TYR A 39 0.36 12.02 3.86
C TYR A 39 1.27 12.42 2.70
N HIS A 40 0.68 12.96 1.63
CA HIS A 40 1.43 13.43 0.48
C HIS A 40 0.74 14.65 -0.13
N GLN A 41 1.52 15.68 -0.46
CA GLN A 41 1.03 16.92 -1.09
C GLN A 41 -0.17 17.56 -0.36
N GLY A 42 -0.17 17.54 0.98
CA GLY A 42 -1.23 18.17 1.78
C GLY A 42 -2.47 17.30 2.00
N VAL A 43 -2.48 16.07 1.49
CA VAL A 43 -3.66 15.18 1.53
C VAL A 43 -3.31 13.86 2.21
N PHE A 44 -4.24 13.36 3.03
CA PHE A 44 -4.17 12.00 3.56
C PHE A 44 -4.86 11.00 2.64
N HIS A 45 -4.23 9.85 2.47
CA HIS A 45 -4.76 8.67 1.80
C HIS A 45 -4.68 7.49 2.74
N ALA A 46 -5.66 6.59 2.71
CA ALA A 46 -5.59 5.32 3.41
C ALA A 46 -5.89 4.21 2.41
N ILE A 47 -5.00 3.23 2.31
CA ILE A 47 -5.15 2.07 1.44
C ILE A 47 -4.73 0.80 2.18
N ASP A 48 -5.13 -0.36 1.69
CA ASP A 48 -4.56 -1.64 2.13
C ASP A 48 -3.03 -1.59 2.13
N SER A 49 -2.38 -2.07 3.19
CA SER A 49 -0.92 -1.99 3.36
C SER A 49 -0.13 -2.86 2.38
N TYR A 50 -0.75 -3.93 1.88
CA TYR A 50 -0.10 -4.93 1.04
C TYR A 50 -0.52 -4.85 -0.42
N CYS A 51 0.46 -4.80 -1.31
CA CYS A 51 0.24 -4.70 -2.75
C CYS A 51 -0.60 -5.87 -3.29
N TYR A 52 -1.68 -5.56 -4.00
CA TYR A 52 -2.57 -6.53 -4.64
C TYR A 52 -1.87 -7.55 -5.58
N HIS A 53 -0.67 -7.24 -6.08
CA HIS A 53 0.04 -8.15 -6.99
C HIS A 53 0.62 -9.36 -6.26
N ALA A 54 1.36 -9.11 -5.17
CA ALA A 54 2.22 -10.11 -4.53
C ALA A 54 2.46 -9.83 -3.03
N GLY A 55 1.62 -9.00 -2.39
CA GLY A 55 1.68 -8.74 -0.95
C GLY A 55 2.83 -7.85 -0.47
N GLY A 56 3.55 -7.17 -1.38
CA GLY A 56 4.64 -6.27 -1.00
C GLY A 56 4.18 -5.11 -0.14
N ILE A 57 5.00 -4.69 0.85
CA ILE A 57 4.66 -3.65 1.82
C ILE A 57 4.66 -2.28 1.13
N LEU A 58 3.48 -1.72 0.91
CA LEU A 58 3.33 -0.45 0.18
C LEU A 58 3.88 0.73 0.95
N ALA A 59 3.95 0.68 2.28
CA ALA A 59 4.58 1.72 3.09
C ALA A 59 6.04 2.02 2.68
N ASN A 60 6.72 1.07 2.02
CA ASN A 60 8.10 1.21 1.54
C ASN A 60 8.20 1.64 0.06
N GLY A 61 7.08 1.86 -0.63
CA GLY A 61 7.04 2.21 -2.05
C GLY A 61 7.26 3.69 -2.33
N ASP A 62 7.82 4.06 -3.47
CA ASP A 62 7.90 5.48 -3.87
C ASP A 62 6.52 6.02 -4.27
N ILE A 63 6.34 7.34 -4.28
CA ILE A 63 5.12 7.99 -4.80
C ILE A 63 5.53 8.82 -6.02
N GLU A 64 4.86 8.55 -7.14
CA GLU A 64 5.10 9.22 -8.41
C GLU A 64 3.78 9.73 -9.00
N GLU A 65 3.83 10.83 -9.74
CA GLU A 65 2.70 11.31 -10.52
C GLU A 65 2.72 10.70 -11.92
N LEU A 66 1.69 9.93 -12.25
CA LEU A 66 1.56 9.22 -13.51
C LEU A 66 0.19 9.49 -14.11
N ASP A 67 0.15 10.05 -15.33
CA ASP A 67 -1.11 10.37 -16.01
C ASP A 67 -2.03 11.30 -15.18
N GLY A 68 -1.42 12.28 -14.48
CA GLY A 68 -2.12 13.18 -13.56
C GLY A 68 -2.65 12.51 -12.29
N LYS A 69 -2.21 11.27 -11.98
CA LYS A 69 -2.61 10.52 -10.78
C LYS A 69 -1.40 10.28 -9.88
N LEU A 70 -1.51 10.66 -8.62
CA LEU A 70 -0.56 10.23 -7.59
C LEU A 70 -0.67 8.72 -7.38
N CYS A 71 0.43 8.03 -7.61
CA CYS A 71 0.51 6.58 -7.55
C CYS A 71 1.62 6.13 -6.61
N ILE A 72 1.30 5.19 -5.73
CA ILE A 72 2.33 4.47 -4.99
C ILE A 72 2.90 3.34 -5.86
N ILE A 73 4.22 3.26 -5.88
CA ILE A 73 4.99 2.29 -6.64
C ILE A 73 5.38 1.16 -5.71
N CYS A 74 4.79 -0.01 -5.90
CA CYS A 74 5.12 -1.19 -5.10
C CYS A 74 6.63 -1.45 -5.14
N PRO A 75 7.30 -1.54 -3.98
CA PRO A 75 8.76 -1.64 -3.93
C PRO A 75 9.28 -2.93 -4.60
N ASN A 76 8.51 -4.02 -4.52
CA ASN A 76 8.92 -5.34 -4.97
C ASN A 76 8.86 -5.48 -6.50
N HIS A 77 7.73 -5.11 -7.11
CA HIS A 77 7.47 -5.39 -8.53
C HIS A 77 7.11 -4.15 -9.36
N LYS A 78 7.20 -2.96 -8.77
CA LYS A 78 6.99 -1.66 -9.45
C LYS A 78 5.59 -1.46 -10.05
N TYR A 79 4.61 -2.20 -9.54
CA TYR A 79 3.19 -1.97 -9.81
C TYR A 79 2.78 -0.59 -9.32
N LYS A 80 2.00 0.12 -10.14
CA LYS A 80 1.58 1.51 -9.90
C LYS A 80 0.14 1.50 -9.44
N ILE A 81 -0.12 2.04 -8.26
CA ILE A 81 -1.44 2.01 -7.64
C ILE A 81 -1.84 3.44 -7.31
N SER A 82 -2.94 3.92 -7.88
CA SER A 82 -3.46 5.25 -7.56
C SER A 82 -3.82 5.35 -6.08
N LEU A 83 -3.34 6.38 -5.39
CA LEU A 83 -3.67 6.62 -3.99
C LEU A 83 -5.14 7.04 -3.78
N ALA A 84 -5.71 7.73 -4.77
CA ALA A 84 -7.07 8.26 -4.68
C ALA A 84 -8.14 7.19 -4.92
N LYS A 85 -7.89 6.25 -5.83
CA LYS A 85 -8.90 5.28 -6.30
C LYS A 85 -8.46 3.83 -6.27
N GLY A 86 -7.20 3.54 -5.90
CA GLY A 86 -6.70 2.17 -5.83
C GLY A 86 -6.54 1.49 -7.20
N GLU A 87 -6.54 2.26 -8.28
CA GLU A 87 -6.43 1.74 -9.64
C GLU A 87 -5.01 1.23 -9.94
N GLY A 88 -4.92 0.03 -10.51
CA GLY A 88 -3.65 -0.51 -11.00
C GLY A 88 -3.31 0.06 -12.39
N LEU A 89 -2.30 0.92 -12.49
CA LEU A 89 -1.89 1.51 -13.77
C LEU A 89 -0.81 0.69 -14.47
N TYR A 90 -0.87 0.67 -15.81
CA TYR A 90 0.18 0.11 -16.65
C TYR A 90 0.40 0.95 -17.89
N ARG A 91 1.63 0.90 -18.42
CA ARG A 91 1.97 1.54 -19.69
C ARG A 91 1.93 0.50 -20.79
N GLY A 92 1.14 0.75 -21.83
CA GLY A 92 0.92 -0.19 -22.93
C GLY A 92 0.79 0.54 -24.26
N VAL A 93 0.77 -0.22 -25.35
CA VAL A 93 0.46 0.27 -26.69
C VAL A 93 -0.83 -0.43 -27.12
N ASP A 94 -1.82 0.32 -27.61
CA ASP A 94 -3.02 -0.31 -28.16
C ASP A 94 -2.66 -0.88 -29.55
N PRO A 95 -2.75 -2.21 -29.75
CA PRO A 95 -2.44 -2.81 -31.04
C PRO A 95 -3.42 -2.42 -32.16
N ARG A 96 -4.55 -1.80 -31.82
CA ARG A 96 -5.58 -1.33 -32.76
C ARG A 96 -5.32 0.10 -33.27
N GLU A 97 -4.48 0.88 -32.57
CA GLU A 97 -4.11 2.22 -33.00
C GLU A 97 -2.97 2.15 -34.04
N GLU A 98 -3.10 2.90 -35.15
CA GLU A 98 -2.05 3.00 -36.17
C GLU A 98 -0.76 3.60 -35.60
N GLN A 99 -0.91 4.59 -34.72
CA GLN A 99 0.19 5.23 -34.02
C GLN A 99 0.48 4.45 -32.74
N ARG A 100 1.51 3.61 -32.79
CA ARG A 100 1.99 2.74 -31.70
C ARG A 100 2.67 3.50 -30.57
N VAL A 101 1.97 4.48 -30.00
CA VAL A 101 2.48 5.34 -28.92
C VAL A 101 2.10 4.72 -27.58
N PRO A 102 3.07 4.51 -26.65
CA PRO A 102 2.76 4.03 -25.33
C PRO A 102 1.91 5.05 -24.53
N ARG A 103 0.79 4.59 -23.98
CA ARG A 103 -0.10 5.37 -23.11
C ARG A 103 -0.28 4.69 -21.75
N TRP A 104 -0.80 5.45 -20.80
CA TRP A 104 -1.23 4.91 -19.52
C TRP A 104 -2.65 4.34 -19.62
N TYR A 105 -2.85 3.20 -18.96
CA TYR A 105 -4.12 2.49 -18.91
C TYR A 105 -4.39 2.04 -17.47
N SER A 106 -5.67 1.94 -17.13
CA SER A 106 -6.14 1.41 -15.83
C SER A 106 -6.55 -0.05 -15.97
N LYS A 107 -6.16 -0.88 -15.01
CA LYS A 107 -6.70 -2.25 -14.82
C LYS A 107 -8.01 -2.25 -14.01
N GLY A 108 -8.55 -1.08 -13.71
CA GLY A 108 -9.62 -0.89 -12.72
C GLY A 108 -9.08 -0.84 -11.29
N VAL A 109 -9.99 -0.76 -10.31
CA VAL A 109 -9.66 -0.80 -8.88
C VAL A 109 -9.06 -2.16 -8.53
N LYS A 110 -7.86 -2.14 -7.97
CA LYS A 110 -7.09 -3.33 -7.56
C LYS A 110 -6.65 -3.31 -6.11
N GLN A 111 -6.56 -2.11 -5.54
CA GLN A 111 -6.18 -1.87 -4.16
C GLN A 111 -7.35 -1.19 -3.44
N ARG A 112 -7.81 -1.73 -2.32
CA ARG A 112 -8.88 -1.08 -1.55
C ARG A 112 -8.37 0.24 -0.95
N VAL A 113 -9.16 1.29 -1.13
CA VAL A 113 -8.97 2.61 -0.54
C VAL A 113 -9.98 2.77 0.60
N HIS A 114 -9.58 3.47 1.65
CA HIS A 114 -10.37 3.77 2.83
C HIS A 114 -10.58 5.27 2.97
N THR A 115 -11.66 5.66 3.64
CA THR A 115 -12.00 7.08 3.80
C THR A 115 -11.20 7.64 4.96
N VAL A 116 -10.49 8.75 4.75
CA VAL A 116 -9.82 9.51 5.81
C VAL A 116 -10.65 10.74 6.15
N THR A 117 -10.79 11.05 7.43
CA THR A 117 -11.43 12.28 7.92
C THR A 117 -10.51 12.95 8.94
N GLU A 118 -10.38 14.28 8.82
CA GLU A 118 -9.62 15.11 9.74
C GLU A 118 -10.60 15.96 10.55
N THR A 119 -10.53 15.87 11.89
CA THR A 119 -11.42 16.62 12.80
C THR A 119 -10.61 17.08 14.00
N ASP A 120 -10.66 18.38 14.33
CA ASP A 120 -10.06 18.94 15.56
C ASP A 120 -8.58 18.60 15.81
N GLY A 121 -7.79 18.41 14.75
CA GLY A 121 -6.38 18.04 14.84
C GLY A 121 -6.11 16.54 14.92
N ASP A 122 -7.16 15.71 14.89
CA ASP A 122 -7.10 14.27 14.86
C ASP A 122 -7.45 13.71 13.49
N VAL A 123 -6.89 12.54 13.17
CA VAL A 123 -7.15 11.82 11.92
C VAL A 123 -7.87 10.52 12.24
N TYR A 124 -8.91 10.26 11.47
CA TYR A 124 -9.71 9.05 11.54
C TYR A 124 -9.75 8.36 10.19
N VAL A 125 -9.80 7.03 10.21
CA VAL A 125 -10.04 6.21 9.02
C VAL A 125 -11.37 5.50 9.17
N GLN A 126 -12.16 5.42 8.12
CA GLN A 126 -13.31 4.54 8.01
C GLN A 126 -13.00 3.47 6.96
N LEU A 127 -13.10 2.20 7.36
CA LEU A 127 -12.90 1.09 6.44
C LEU A 127 -13.93 1.14 5.30
N SER A 128 -13.54 0.70 4.11
CA SER A 128 -14.38 0.85 2.91
C SER A 128 -15.44 -0.24 2.91
N GLU A 129 -16.70 0.18 2.80
CA GLU A 129 -17.87 -0.68 2.67
C GLU A 129 -18.15 -1.07 1.21
N GLU A 130 -17.23 -0.78 0.28
CA GLU A 130 -17.42 -1.07 -1.14
C GLU A 130 -17.70 -2.57 -1.33
N ARG A 131 -18.91 -2.84 -1.84
CA ARG A 131 -19.44 -4.18 -2.02
C ARG A 131 -18.77 -4.83 -3.23
N GLY A 132 -17.88 -5.77 -2.97
CA GLY A 132 -17.18 -6.51 -4.01
C GLY A 132 -15.81 -6.94 -3.54
N TRP A 133 -15.39 -8.11 -4.00
CA TRP A 133 -14.03 -8.58 -3.78
C TRP A 133 -13.06 -7.81 -4.67
N ILE A 134 -12.01 -7.27 -4.08
CA ILE A 134 -10.89 -6.58 -4.75
C ILE A 134 -9.63 -7.41 -4.51
N GLU A 135 -8.71 -7.46 -5.47
CA GLU A 135 -7.52 -8.32 -5.39
C GLU A 135 -6.68 -8.12 -4.12
N SER A 136 -6.60 -6.91 -3.57
CA SER A 136 -5.89 -6.65 -2.32
C SER A 136 -6.53 -7.35 -1.10
N ASP A 137 -7.83 -7.69 -1.14
CA ASP A 137 -8.53 -8.42 -0.07
C ASP A 137 -7.89 -9.81 0.17
N TYR A 138 -7.31 -10.43 -0.87
CA TYR A 138 -6.57 -11.68 -0.74
C TYR A 138 -5.47 -11.58 0.32
N TYR A 139 -4.76 -10.45 0.35
CA TYR A 139 -3.67 -10.19 1.29
C TYR A 139 -4.18 -9.66 2.64
N GLN A 140 -5.49 -9.53 2.85
CA GLN A 140 -6.04 -9.30 4.19
C GLN A 140 -6.51 -10.63 4.82
N GLY A 141 -6.90 -11.60 3.99
CA GLY A 141 -7.34 -12.93 4.45
C GLY A 141 -6.20 -13.85 4.91
N GLU A 142 -6.60 -14.95 5.57
CA GLU A 142 -5.70 -15.94 6.18
C GLU A 142 -4.66 -16.51 5.21
N GLN A 143 -5.08 -16.91 4.01
CA GLN A 143 -4.16 -17.44 3.01
C GLN A 143 -3.12 -16.38 2.57
N GLY A 144 -3.55 -15.13 2.46
CA GLY A 144 -2.66 -14.01 2.19
C GLY A 144 -1.66 -13.79 3.31
N LYS A 145 -2.09 -13.88 4.59
CA LYS A 145 -1.21 -13.75 5.77
C LYS A 145 -0.10 -14.79 5.73
N VAL A 146 -0.46 -16.05 5.49
CA VAL A 146 0.50 -17.15 5.34
C VAL A 146 1.49 -16.89 4.20
N ASN A 147 1.00 -16.41 3.05
CA ASN A 147 1.87 -16.17 1.89
C ASN A 147 2.82 -14.98 2.11
N ARG A 148 2.38 -13.93 2.80
CA ARG A 148 3.24 -12.80 3.17
C ARG A 148 4.34 -13.22 4.14
N ALA A 149 4.00 -13.99 5.17
CA ALA A 149 4.98 -14.47 6.14
C ALA A 149 6.07 -15.32 5.47
N LYS A 150 5.69 -16.20 4.52
CA LYS A 150 6.64 -16.97 3.72
C LYS A 150 7.54 -16.08 2.85
N ALA A 151 6.96 -15.06 2.22
CA ALA A 151 7.72 -14.13 1.38
C ALA A 151 8.72 -13.30 2.19
N GLU A 152 8.32 -12.81 3.36
CA GLU A 152 9.19 -12.07 4.29
C GLU A 152 10.34 -12.94 4.80
N GLU A 153 10.07 -14.19 5.19
CA GLU A 153 11.11 -15.13 5.61
C GLU A 153 12.12 -15.42 4.49
N ALA A 154 11.65 -15.58 3.24
CA ALA A 154 12.50 -15.79 2.09
C ALA A 154 13.38 -14.56 1.78
N GLU A 155 12.82 -13.35 1.90
CA GLU A 155 13.57 -12.10 1.70
C GLU A 155 14.65 -11.93 2.78
N LYS A 156 14.32 -12.20 4.05
CA LYS A 156 15.29 -12.16 5.15
C LYS A 156 16.47 -13.12 4.91
N LYS A 157 16.18 -14.37 4.53
CA LYS A 157 17.22 -15.36 4.19
C LYS A 157 18.09 -14.89 3.02
N ALA A 158 17.50 -14.27 2.00
CA ALA A 158 18.24 -13.74 0.85
C ALA A 158 19.15 -12.56 1.25
N LEU A 159 18.69 -11.66 2.12
CA LEU A 159 19.48 -10.55 2.66
C LEU A 159 20.65 -11.05 3.52
N GLU A 160 20.41 -12.01 4.40
CA GLU A 160 21.45 -12.65 5.22
C GLU A 160 22.52 -13.33 4.34
N LYS A 161 22.10 -14.02 3.28
CA LYS A 161 23.02 -14.62 2.31
C LYS A 161 23.86 -13.56 1.61
N LYS A 162 23.25 -12.50 1.05
CA LYS A 162 23.98 -11.40 0.41
C LYS A 162 24.95 -10.70 1.36
N ALA A 163 24.57 -10.50 2.62
CA ALA A 163 25.43 -9.90 3.64
C ALA A 163 26.63 -10.78 3.98
N SER A 164 26.44 -12.10 4.06
CA SER A 164 27.55 -13.05 4.31
C SER A 164 28.51 -13.14 3.11
N GLU A 165 27.98 -13.15 1.88
CA GLU A 165 28.79 -13.10 0.65
C GLU A 165 29.62 -11.81 0.55
N LYS A 166 29.02 -10.66 0.85
CA LYS A 166 29.72 -9.37 0.88
C LYS A 166 30.88 -9.36 1.89
N LYS A 167 30.63 -9.82 3.12
CA LYS A 167 31.68 -9.94 4.15
C LYS A 167 32.81 -10.89 3.74
N ALA A 168 32.49 -11.97 3.02
CA ALA A 168 33.50 -12.91 2.53
C ALA A 168 34.37 -12.31 1.41
N LEU A 169 33.80 -11.45 0.56
CA LEU A 169 34.53 -10.73 -0.47
C LEU A 169 35.45 -9.65 0.12
N GLU A 170 34.97 -8.89 1.09
CA GLU A 170 35.74 -7.85 1.80
C GLU A 170 36.93 -8.43 2.57
N LYS A 171 36.82 -9.66 3.10
CA LYS A 171 37.95 -10.35 3.77
C LYS A 171 39.01 -10.90 2.81
N LYS A 172 38.71 -10.94 1.50
CA LYS A 172 39.62 -11.41 0.45
C LYS A 172 40.30 -10.27 -0.31
N ALA A 173 39.89 -9.03 -0.07
CA ALA A 173 40.49 -7.81 -0.59
C ALA A 173 41.50 -7.24 0.41
#